data_AF-A0A7K3GIG1-F1
#
_entry.id   AF-A0A7K3GIG1-F1
#
_cell.length_a   1.000
_cell.length_b   1.000
_cell.length_c   1.000
_cell.angle_alpha   90.00
_cell.angle_beta   90.00
_cell.angle_gamma   90.00
#
_symmetry.space_group_name_H-M   'P 1'
#
loop_
_entity.id
_entity.type
_entity.pdbx_description
1 polymer ?
#
loop_
_entity_poly.entity_id
_entity_poly.type
_entity_poly.pdbx_seq_one_letter_code
_entity_poly.pdbx_strand_id
1 'polypeptide(L)'
;GDGRADLIARDKSGVLWLYKGTGNAAKPFEAMSRVGGGWSAYDVLSGPSDLNRDGLPDLIARGKDGVLWFYQGTGSASAPFKARARVGGGWNTYNMIV
;
A
#
# COMPACT_ATOMS: atom_id res chain seq x y z
N GLY A 1 8.91 3.85 9.23
CA GLY A 1 8.00 4.99 9.02
C GLY A 1 8.44 6.11 9.92
N ASP A 2 7.93 7.32 9.72
CA ASP A 2 8.24 8.46 10.58
C ASP A 2 7.42 8.47 11.90
N GLY A 3 6.85 7.32 12.27
CA GLY A 3 6.02 7.14 13.47
C GLY A 3 4.60 7.71 13.34
N ARG A 4 4.19 8.18 12.15
CA ARG A 4 2.87 8.74 11.90
C ARG A 4 2.02 7.77 11.07
N ALA A 5 0.72 7.82 11.27
CA ALA A 5 -0.21 7.05 10.47
C ALA A 5 -0.29 7.65 9.06
N ASP A 6 0.17 6.88 8.08
CA ASP A 6 0.05 7.20 6.66
C ASP A 6 -1.16 6.47 6.06
N LEU A 7 -1.71 7.01 4.96
CA LEU A 7 -2.82 6.40 4.21
C LEU A 7 -2.42 6.17 2.76
N ILE A 8 -2.79 5.01 2.23
CA ILE A 8 -2.74 4.71 0.81
C ILE A 8 -4.18 4.69 0.27
N ALA A 9 -4.41 5.36 -0.87
CA ALA A 9 -5.72 5.32 -1.53
C ALA A 9 -5.57 5.11 -3.03
N ARG A 10 -6.52 4.39 -3.63
CA ARG A 10 -6.61 4.21 -5.07
C ARG A 10 -7.78 5.04 -5.61
N ASP A 11 -7.53 5.84 -6.63
CA ASP A 11 -8.59 6.60 -7.30
C ASP A 11 -9.32 5.77 -8.39
N LYS A 12 -10.37 6.35 -8.97
CA LYS A 12 -11.19 5.70 -10.02
C LYS A 12 -10.41 5.39 -11.31
N SER A 13 -9.32 6.10 -11.57
CA SER A 13 -8.46 5.86 -12.73
C SER A 13 -7.44 4.73 -12.49
N GLY A 14 -7.39 4.17 -11.28
CA GLY A 14 -6.44 3.13 -10.90
C GLY A 14 -5.07 3.68 -10.55
N VAL A 15 -4.97 4.97 -10.22
CA VAL A 15 -3.75 5.55 -9.65
C VAL A 15 -3.76 5.36 -8.15
N LEU A 16 -2.63 4.94 -7.61
CA LEU A 16 -2.39 4.85 -6.18
C LEU A 16 -1.69 6.12 -5.68
N TRP A 17 -2.20 6.63 -4.57
CA TRP A 17 -1.78 7.84 -3.90
C TRP A 17 -1.35 7.53 -2.48
N LEU A 18 -0.30 8.20 -2.03
CA LEU A 18 0.16 8.22 -0.64
C LEU A 18 -0.23 9.55 0.00
N TYR A 19 -0.88 9.46 1.15
CA TYR A 19 -1.24 10.55 2.03
C TYR A 19 -0.39 10.43 3.29
N LYS A 20 0.68 11.23 3.34
CA LYS A 20 1.60 11.20 4.47
C LYS A 20 1.00 11.90 5.68
N GLY A 21 0.98 11.24 6.83
CA GLY A 21 0.45 11.76 8.08
C GLY A 21 1.28 12.93 8.62
N THR A 22 0.63 13.98 9.07
CA THR A 22 1.30 15.11 9.76
C THR A 22 1.32 14.94 11.29
N GLY A 23 0.48 14.04 11.83
CA GLY A 23 0.22 13.93 13.26
C GLY A 23 -0.64 15.06 13.83
N ASN A 24 -1.14 15.98 13.00
CA ASN A 24 -2.02 17.07 13.40
C ASN A 24 -3.45 16.81 12.89
N ALA A 25 -4.40 16.60 13.80
CA ALA A 25 -5.80 16.32 13.45
C ALA A 25 -6.47 17.43 12.60
N ALA A 26 -6.06 18.69 12.73
CA ALA A 26 -6.59 19.80 11.92
C ALA A 26 -6.05 19.83 10.49
N LYS A 27 -4.89 19.21 10.24
CA LYS A 27 -4.29 19.07 8.91
C LYS A 27 -3.68 17.67 8.80
N PRO A 28 -4.49 16.60 8.73
CA PRO A 28 -4.03 15.24 9.01
C PRO A 28 -3.00 14.71 8.01
N PHE A 29 -3.00 15.24 6.78
CA PHE A 29 -2.11 14.79 5.71
C PHE A 29 -1.36 15.94 5.04
N GLU A 30 -0.16 15.65 4.55
CA GLU A 30 0.56 16.50 3.60
C GLU A 30 -0.09 16.43 2.21
N ALA A 31 0.48 17.18 1.26
CA ALA A 31 0.11 17.04 -0.15
C ALA A 31 0.28 15.58 -0.61
N MET A 32 -0.71 15.07 -1.34
CA MET A 32 -0.72 13.70 -1.83
C MET A 32 0.46 13.44 -2.78
N SER A 33 1.13 12.31 -2.61
CA SER A 33 2.18 11.84 -3.51
C SER A 33 1.66 10.74 -4.43
N ARG A 34 1.98 10.84 -5.72
CA ARG A 34 1.58 9.83 -6.69
C ARG A 34 2.53 8.63 -6.62
N VAL A 35 2.01 7.46 -6.26
CA VAL A 35 2.80 6.21 -6.28
C VAL A 35 2.91 5.67 -7.71
N GLY A 36 1.79 5.63 -8.44
CA GLY A 36 1.78 5.12 -9.82
C GLY A 36 0.40 4.72 -10.33
N GLY A 37 0.29 4.40 -11.62
CA GLY A 37 -0.93 3.88 -12.24
C GLY A 37 -0.97 2.34 -12.29
N GLY A 38 -2.06 1.78 -12.82
CA GLY A 38 -2.19 0.33 -13.05
C GLY A 38 -2.70 -0.47 -11.85
N TRP A 39 -3.05 0.19 -10.75
CA TRP A 39 -3.49 -0.47 -9.52
C TRP A 39 -4.90 -1.06 -9.62
N SER A 40 -5.64 -0.80 -10.70
CA SER A 40 -6.89 -1.50 -11.04
C SER A 40 -6.70 -2.98 -11.37
N ALA A 41 -5.45 -3.44 -11.50
CA ALA A 41 -5.12 -4.86 -11.62
C ALA A 41 -5.42 -5.65 -10.33
N TYR A 42 -5.49 -4.96 -9.19
CA TYR A 42 -5.71 -5.57 -7.88
C TYR A 42 -7.17 -5.44 -7.44
N ASP A 43 -7.73 -6.48 -6.83
CA ASP A 43 -9.07 -6.45 -6.25
C ASP A 43 -9.04 -6.19 -4.74
N VAL A 44 -7.94 -6.53 -4.07
CA VAL A 44 -7.67 -6.24 -2.65
C VAL A 44 -6.37 -5.47 -2.52
N LEU A 45 -6.40 -4.42 -1.69
CA LEU A 45 -5.23 -3.71 -1.19
C LEU A 45 -5.36 -3.68 0.34
N SER A 46 -4.34 -4.16 1.04
CA SER A 46 -4.31 -4.15 2.50
C SER A 46 -2.91 -3.75 2.96
N GLY A 47 -2.84 -2.86 3.95
CA GLY A 47 -1.59 -2.29 4.46
C GLY A 47 -1.36 -2.64 5.93
N PRO A 48 -1.11 -3.92 6.27
CA PRO A 48 -0.60 -4.26 7.59
C PRO A 48 0.77 -3.59 7.77
N SER A 49 0.85 -2.69 8.75
CA SER A 49 1.85 -1.62 8.87
C SER A 49 3.32 -2.04 8.97
N ASP A 50 3.67 -3.33 9.03
CA ASP A 50 5.07 -3.81 9.07
C ASP A 50 5.08 -5.35 8.99
N LEU A 51 5.04 -5.90 7.77
CA LEU A 51 4.95 -7.36 7.59
C LEU A 51 6.29 -8.06 7.72
N ASN A 52 7.38 -7.36 7.39
CA ASN A 52 8.73 -7.91 7.39
C ASN A 52 9.55 -7.51 8.63
N ARG A 53 8.99 -6.71 9.55
CA ARG A 53 9.62 -6.23 10.79
C ARG A 53 10.81 -5.30 10.56
N ASP A 54 10.79 -4.53 9.48
CA ASP A 54 11.81 -3.51 9.19
C ASP A 54 11.43 -2.11 9.74
N GLY A 55 10.28 -2.00 10.40
CA GLY A 55 9.78 -0.75 10.97
C GLY A 55 9.19 0.21 9.93
N LEU A 56 9.01 -0.22 8.68
CA LEU A 56 8.39 0.55 7.60
C LEU A 56 7.01 -0.02 7.22
N PRO A 57 6.03 0.84 6.93
CA PRO A 57 4.74 0.42 6.38
C PRO A 57 4.86 -0.35 5.07
N ASP A 58 4.40 -1.59 5.11
CA ASP A 58 4.29 -2.47 3.95
C ASP A 58 2.86 -2.47 3.36
N LEU A 59 2.74 -2.97 2.13
CA LEU A 59 1.47 -3.20 1.46
C LEU A 59 1.42 -4.62 0.90
N ILE A 60 0.23 -5.23 0.95
CA ILE A 60 -0.10 -6.44 0.20
C ILE A 60 -1.24 -6.14 -0.77
N ALA A 61 -1.12 -6.70 -1.96
CA ALA A 61 -2.10 -6.53 -3.01
C ALA A 61 -2.45 -7.88 -3.62
N ARG A 62 -3.74 -8.20 -3.70
CA ARG A 62 -4.22 -9.39 -4.41
C ARG A 62 -4.65 -9.00 -5.81
N GLY A 63 -4.12 -9.69 -6.81
CA GLY A 63 -4.58 -9.60 -8.19
C GLY A 63 -5.91 -10.28 -8.38
N LYS A 64 -6.65 -9.87 -9.41
CA LYS A 64 -7.91 -10.55 -9.82
C LYS A 64 -7.70 -12.02 -10.21
N ASP A 65 -6.46 -12.40 -10.50
CA ASP A 65 -6.00 -13.76 -10.76
C ASP A 65 -5.75 -14.58 -9.47
N GLY A 66 -5.99 -14.00 -8.29
CA GLY A 66 -5.78 -14.64 -7.00
C GLY A 66 -4.30 -14.70 -6.56
N VAL A 67 -3.38 -14.01 -7.25
CA VAL A 67 -1.99 -13.91 -6.84
C VAL A 67 -1.82 -12.80 -5.81
N LEU A 68 -1.22 -13.11 -4.66
CA LEU A 68 -0.84 -12.14 -3.65
C LEU A 68 0.58 -11.62 -3.90
N TRP A 69 0.70 -10.31 -3.84
CA TRP A 69 1.94 -9.57 -4.03
C TRP A 69 2.28 -8.79 -2.76
N PHE A 70 3.55 -8.80 -2.41
CA PHE A 70 4.13 -8.02 -1.32
C PHE A 70 4.84 -6.79 -1.87
N TYR A 71 4.60 -5.65 -1.24
CA TYR A 71 5.17 -4.36 -1.56
C TYR A 71 5.89 -3.84 -0.32
N GLN A 72 7.21 -4.04 -0.28
CA GLN A 72 8.03 -3.59 0.83
C GLN A 72 8.07 -2.06 0.87
N GLY A 73 7.79 -1.48 2.03
CA GLY A 73 7.95 -0.05 2.28
C GLY A 73 9.39 0.43 2.15
N THR A 74 9.58 1.67 1.71
CA THR A 74 10.91 2.31 1.68
C THR A 74 11.07 3.44 2.69
N GLY A 75 9.96 3.91 3.27
CA GLY A 75 9.93 5.14 4.08
C GLY A 75 10.08 6.43 3.28
N SER A 76 10.16 6.38 1.95
CA SER A 76 10.29 7.54 1.08
C SER A 76 8.99 7.85 0.33
N ALA A 77 8.45 9.06 0.47
CA ALA A 77 7.23 9.46 -0.23
C ALA A 77 7.38 9.54 -1.76
N SER A 78 8.60 9.72 -2.27
CA SER A 78 8.88 9.77 -3.72
C SER A 78 9.01 8.38 -4.34
N ALA A 79 9.27 7.35 -3.53
CA ALA A 79 9.35 5.97 -3.98
C ALA A 79 8.82 5.02 -2.88
N PRO A 80 7.52 5.03 -2.56
CA PRO A 80 6.99 4.44 -1.32
C PRO A 80 7.21 2.94 -1.16
N PHE A 81 7.31 2.22 -2.28
CA PHE A 81 7.49 0.78 -2.29
C PHE A 81 8.66 0.36 -3.18
N LYS A 82 9.31 -0.74 -2.82
CA LYS A 82 10.22 -1.47 -3.73
C LYS A 82 9.44 -2.15 -4.86
N ALA A 83 10.16 -2.79 -5.77
CA ALA A 83 9.57 -3.70 -6.73
C ALA A 83 8.78 -4.79 -6.00
N ARG A 84 7.58 -5.12 -6.49
CA ARG A 84 6.71 -6.12 -5.88
C ARG A 84 7.36 -7.50 -5.88
N ALA A 85 7.19 -8.24 -4.79
CA ALA A 85 7.57 -9.65 -4.68
C ALA A 85 6.32 -10.53 -4.73
N ARG A 86 6.40 -11.68 -5.42
CA ARG A 86 5.29 -12.63 -5.45
C ARG A 86 5.27 -13.43 -4.16
N VAL A 87 4.12 -13.43 -3.46
CA VAL A 87 3.92 -14.30 -2.29
C VAL A 87 3.42 -15.68 -2.76
N GLY A 88 2.37 -15.72 -3.58
CA GLY A 88 1.79 -16.98 -4.06
C GLY A 88 0.44 -16.80 -4.75
N GLY A 89 -0.11 -17.89 -5.32
CA GLY A 89 -1.46 -17.93 -5.90
C GLY A 89 -2.50 -18.53 -4.94
N GLY A 90 -3.77 -18.52 -5.34
CA GLY A 90 -4.88 -19.15 -4.59
C GLY A 90 -5.50 -18.29 -3.50
N TRP A 91 -5.12 -17.02 -3.38
CA TRP A 91 -5.63 -16.11 -2.36
C TRP A 91 -7.05 -15.61 -2.61
N ASN A 92 -7.62 -15.94 -3.77
CA ASN A 92 -9.03 -15.69 -4.10
C ASN A 92 -9.99 -16.56 -3.27
N THR A 93 -9.49 -17.56 -2.52
CA THR A 93 -10.31 -18.33 -1.57
C THR A 93 -10.74 -17.50 -0.35
N TYR A 94 -10.08 -16.38 -0.07
CA TYR A 94 -10.38 -15.52 1.08
C TYR A 94 -11.18 -14.29 0.63
N ASN A 95 -12.20 -13.92 1.40
CA ASN A 95 -12.98 -12.71 1.12
C ASN A 95 -12.30 -11.43 1.64
N MET A 96 -11.39 -11.56 2.61
CA MET A 96 -10.72 -10.44 3.26
C MET A 96 -9.27 -10.82 3.60
N ILE A 97 -8.37 -9.83 3.55
CA ILE A 97 -6.97 -9.95 3.92
C ILE A 97 -6.62 -8.77 4.81
N VAL A 98 -6.14 -9.02 6.03
CA VAL A 98 -5.80 -8.03 7.06
C VAL A 98 -4.46 -8.32 7.70
#